data_AF-A0A534SGU7-F1
#
_entry.id   AF-A0A534SGU7-F1
#
_cell.length_a   1.000
_cell.length_b   1.000
_cell.length_c   1.000
_cell.angle_alpha   90.00
_cell.angle_beta   90.00
_cell.angle_gamma   90.00
#
_symmetry.space_group_name_H-M   'P 1'
#
loop_
_entity.id
_entity.type
_entity.pdbx_description
1 polymer ?
#
loop_
_entity_poly.entity_id
_entity_poly.type
_entity_poly.pdbx_seq_one_letter_code
_entity_poly.pdbx_strand_id
1 'polypeptide(L)' 'MRLLSVLAAVVAGLLLTPAVRADTLTGEVVDLACYMAHPETSRGPSHKKCAETCAKKGIPLGLLKVAQGGLQGIVVEAVK' A
#
# COMPACT_ATOMS: atom_id res chain seq x y z
N MET A 1 -8.82 26.72 39.78
CA MET A 1 -7.69 25.79 39.52
C MET A 1 -8.10 24.61 38.63
N ARG A 2 -9.19 23.87 38.92
CA ARG A 2 -9.64 22.74 38.08
C ARG A 2 -10.03 23.11 36.64
N LEU A 3 -10.63 24.28 36.43
CA LEU A 3 -11.00 24.78 35.10
C LEU A 3 -9.77 25.13 34.23
N LEU A 4 -8.71 25.67 34.84
CA LEU A 4 -7.47 26.01 34.11
C LEU A 4 -6.73 24.76 33.65
N SER A 5 -6.69 23.69 34.47
CA SER A 5 -6.02 22.44 34.11
C SER A 5 -6.76 21.65 33.03
N VAL A 6 -8.09 21.73 32.97
CA VAL A 6 -8.88 21.14 31.87
C VAL A 6 -8.59 21.89 30.56
N LEU A 7 -8.52 23.22 30.60
CA LEU A 7 -8.23 24.03 29.40
C LEU A 7 -6.85 23.71 28.82
N ALA A 8 -5.84 23.59 29.68
CA ALA A 8 -4.47 23.25 29.27
C ALA A 8 -4.37 21.87 28.60
N ALA A 9 -5.12 20.87 29.11
CA ALA A 9 -5.13 19.52 28.54
C ALA A 9 -5.78 19.48 27.14
N VAL A 10 -6.83 20.27 26.90
CA VAL A 10 -7.49 20.36 25.59
C VAL A 10 -6.59 21.04 24.55
N VAL A 11 -5.91 22.12 24.93
CA VAL A 11 -4.98 22.83 24.03
C VAL A 11 -3.78 21.95 23.67
N ALA A 12 -3.23 21.21 24.65
CA ALA A 12 -2.17 20.24 24.38
C ALA A 12 -2.64 19.12 23.44
N GLY A 13 -3.84 18.56 23.65
CA GLY A 13 -4.40 17.51 22.79
C GLY A 13 -4.61 17.95 21.34
N LEU A 14 -4.94 19.22 21.10
CA LEU A 14 -5.14 19.75 19.75
C LEU A 14 -3.81 19.95 18.99
N LEU A 15 -2.74 20.33 19.71
CA LEU A 15 -1.41 20.59 19.14
C LEU A 15 -0.61 19.32 18.84
N LEU A 16 -0.97 18.17 19.43
CA LEU A 16 -0.28 16.90 19.23
C LEU A 16 -0.93 16.00 18.16
N THR A 17 -1.82 16.55 17.32
CA THR A 17 -2.38 15.76 16.20
C THR A 17 -1.30 15.50 15.15
N PRO A 18 -0.93 14.23 14.88
CA PRO A 18 0.04 13.92 13.85
C PRO A 18 -0.53 14.33 12.48
N ALA A 19 0.28 15.02 11.68
CA ALA A 19 -0.10 15.34 10.32
C ALA A 19 -0.20 14.05 9.49
N VAL A 20 -1.38 13.76 8.97
CA VAL A 20 -1.56 12.68 7.98
C VAL A 20 -0.86 13.11 6.69
N ARG A 21 0.20 12.39 6.33
CA ARG A 21 0.84 12.48 5.00
C ARG A 21 0.18 11.46 4.08
N ALA A 22 -0.28 11.92 2.92
CA ALA A 22 -0.63 11.05 1.81
C ALA A 22 0.58 10.96 0.89
N ASP A 23 1.12 9.75 0.72
CA ASP A 23 2.21 9.48 -0.19
C ASP A 23 1.67 8.84 -1.49
N THR A 24 2.12 9.35 -2.63
CA THR A 24 1.80 8.74 -3.93
C THR A 24 2.80 7.64 -4.21
N LEU A 25 2.28 6.43 -4.43
CA LEU A 25 3.09 5.28 -4.78
C LEU A 25 2.84 4.91 -6.23
N THR A 26 3.91 4.80 -7.01
CA THR A 26 3.89 4.37 -8.40
C THR A 26 4.71 3.09 -8.54
N GLY A 27 4.23 2.19 -9.38
CA GLY A 27 4.84 0.90 -9.57
C GLY A 27 4.06 0.03 -10.55
N GLU A 28 4.63 -1.13 -10.84
CA GLU A 28 3.99 -2.15 -11.64
C GLU A 28 3.10 -3.02 -10.75
N VAL A 29 1.86 -3.26 -11.16
CA VAL A 29 0.97 -4.21 -10.47
C VAL A 29 1.32 -5.63 -10.92
N VAL A 30 1.64 -6.50 -9.97
CA VAL A 30 2.05 -7.89 -10.22
C VAL A 30 1.18 -8.88 -9.44
N ASP A 31 1.02 -10.09 -9.98
CA ASP A 31 0.47 -11.20 -9.21
C ASP A 31 1.45 -11.64 -8.13
N LEU A 32 1.08 -11.53 -6.85
CA LEU A 32 2.01 -11.76 -5.75
C LEU A 32 2.51 -13.22 -5.72
N ALA A 33 1.62 -14.18 -5.98
CA ALA A 33 1.96 -15.60 -5.94
C ALA A 33 3.01 -15.97 -7.01
N CYS A 34 2.78 -15.57 -8.27
CA CYS A 34 3.73 -15.81 -9.36
C CYS A 34 5.00 -14.99 -9.19
N TYR A 35 4.90 -13.72 -8.78
CA TYR A 35 6.07 -12.85 -8.63
C TYR A 35 7.02 -13.34 -7.53
N MET A 36 6.51 -13.81 -6.39
CA MET A 36 7.35 -14.34 -5.31
C MET A 36 8.07 -15.63 -5.73
N ALA A 37 7.45 -16.47 -6.56
CA ALA A 37 8.07 -17.69 -7.07
C ALA A 37 9.06 -17.40 -8.22
N HIS A 38 8.74 -16.42 -9.08
CA HIS A 38 9.42 -16.17 -10.34
C HIS A 38 9.56 -14.67 -10.65
N PRO A 39 10.35 -13.91 -9.85
CA PRO A 39 10.37 -12.45 -9.90
C PRO A 39 10.83 -11.88 -11.25
N GLU A 40 11.67 -12.62 -11.99
CA GLU A 40 12.20 -12.15 -13.27
C GLU A 40 11.27 -12.41 -14.46
N THR A 41 10.39 -13.41 -14.36
CA THR A 41 9.56 -13.86 -15.50
C THR A 41 8.07 -13.63 -15.30
N SER A 42 7.62 -13.34 -14.07
CA SER A 42 6.21 -13.13 -13.70
C SER A 42 5.83 -11.65 -13.60
N ARG A 43 6.38 -10.83 -14.49
CA ARG A 43 6.12 -9.40 -14.60
C ARG A 43 6.21 -8.94 -16.06
N GLY A 44 5.84 -7.69 -16.29
CA GLY A 44 5.83 -7.03 -17.59
C GLY A 44 4.59 -7.34 -18.43
N PRO A 45 4.56 -6.83 -19.67
CA PRO A 45 3.39 -6.96 -20.55
C PRO A 45 2.95 -8.40 -20.82
N SER A 46 3.90 -9.34 -20.87
CA SER A 46 3.63 -10.77 -21.08
C SER A 46 2.88 -11.41 -19.91
N HIS A 47 2.94 -10.84 -18.71
CA HIS A 47 2.34 -11.40 -17.50
C HIS A 47 1.05 -10.69 -17.05
N LYS A 48 0.58 -9.69 -17.81
CA LYS A 48 -0.67 -8.95 -17.54
C LYS A 48 -1.88 -9.86 -17.37
N LYS A 49 -2.02 -10.90 -18.20
CA LYS A 49 -3.17 -11.81 -18.16
C LYS A 49 -3.22 -12.64 -16.88
N CYS A 50 -2.05 -13.00 -16.35
CA CYS A 50 -1.93 -13.72 -15.08
C CYS A 50 -2.38 -12.82 -13.93
N ALA A 51 -1.90 -11.57 -13.87
CA ALA A 51 -2.33 -10.58 -12.88
C ALA A 51 -3.85 -10.33 -12.91
N GLU A 52 -4.44 -10.14 -14.11
CA GLU A 52 -5.89 -10.00 -14.27
C GLU A 52 -6.67 -11.21 -13.74
N THR A 53 -6.17 -12.42 -14.00
CA THR A 53 -6.81 -13.67 -13.58
C THR A 53 -6.78 -13.78 -12.06
N CYS A 54 -5.66 -13.45 -11.43
CA CYS A 54 -5.49 -13.50 -9.99
C CYS A 54 -6.37 -12.46 -9.28
N ALA A 55 -6.44 -11.22 -9.78
CA ALA A 55 -7.39 -10.23 -9.29
C ALA A 55 -8.84 -10.73 -9.31
N LYS A 56 -9.29 -11.34 -10.43
CA LYS A 56 -10.66 -11.87 -10.56
C LYS A 56 -10.96 -13.02 -9.58
N LYS A 57 -9.92 -13.73 -9.16
CA LYS A 57 -10.01 -14.83 -8.18
C LYS A 57 -9.87 -14.35 -6.73
N GLY A 58 -9.69 -13.05 -6.50
CA GLY A 58 -9.46 -12.49 -5.17
C GLY A 58 -8.07 -12.83 -4.61
N ILE A 59 -7.11 -13.16 -5.48
CA ILE A 59 -5.72 -13.38 -5.08
C ILE A 59 -5.06 -12.00 -4.86
N PRO A 60 -4.32 -11.82 -3.76
CA PRO A 60 -3.57 -10.59 -3.49
C PRO A 60 -2.64 -10.23 -4.66
N LEU A 61 -2.75 -8.99 -5.13
CA LEU A 61 -1.81 -8.40 -6.07
C LEU A 61 -0.85 -7.47 -5.30
N GLY A 62 0.36 -7.32 -5.82
CA GLY A 62 1.40 -6.44 -5.25
C GLY A 62 1.75 -5.28 -6.15
N LEU A 63 2.42 -4.25 -5.60
CA LEU A 63 2.95 -3.11 -6.34
C LEU A 63 4.49 -3.11 -6.29
N LEU A 64 5.12 -3.42 -7.43
CA LEU A 64 6.58 -3.44 -7.57
C LEU A 64 7.11 -2.04 -7.85
N LYS A 65 8.09 -1.58 -7.05
CA LYS A 65 8.67 -0.25 -7.20
C LYS A 65 9.61 -0.20 -8.42
N VAL A 66 9.52 0.89 -9.19
CA VAL A 66 10.28 1.04 -10.45
C VAL A 66 11.77 1.32 -10.22
N ALA A 67 12.14 1.89 -9.06
CA ALA A 67 13.50 2.37 -8.79
C ALA A 67 14.42 1.38 -8.04
N GLN A 68 13.83 0.34 -7.44
CA GLN A 68 14.52 -0.66 -6.63
C GLN A 68 13.65 -1.90 -6.77
N GLY A 69 14.18 -3.05 -7.21
CA GLY A 69 13.40 -4.29 -7.40
C GLY A 69 12.74 -4.88 -6.13
N GLY A 70 12.52 -4.06 -5.10
CA GLY A 70 11.77 -4.36 -3.90
C GLY A 70 10.26 -4.25 -4.14
N LEU A 71 9.55 -5.30 -3.74
CA LEU A 71 8.11 -5.31 -3.64
C LEU A 71 7.70 -4.43 -2.45
N GLN A 72 6.91 -3.39 -2.69
CA GLN A 72 6.21 -2.73 -1.59
C GLN A 72 4.97 -3.59 -1.35
N GLY A 73 4.89 -4.19 -0.16
CA GLY A 73 3.82 -5.10 0.26
C GLY A 73 2.48 -4.39 0.46
N ILE A 74 1.99 -3.75 -0.59
CA ILE A 74 0.64 -3.19 -0.67
C ILE A 74 -0.17 -4.25 -1.37
N VAL A 75 -1.00 -4.93 -0.58
CA VAL A 75 -2.06 -5.76 -1.14
C VAL A 75 -3.03 -4.80 -1.81
N VAL A 76 -2.98 -4.74 -3.14
CA VAL A 76 -4.05 -4.08 -3.89
C VAL A 76 -5.19 -5.08 -3.96
N GLU A 77 -6.19 -4.89 -3.09
CA GLU A 77 -7.41 -5.65 -3.18
C GLU A 77 -8.14 -5.20 -4.45
N ALA A 78 -8.41 -6.15 -5.35
CA ALA A 78 -9.29 -5.89 -6.47
C ALA A 78 -10.71 -5.71 -5.91
N VAL A 79 -11.08 -4.46 -5.61
CA VAL A 79 -12.44 -4.11 -5.22
C VAL A 79 -13.34 -4.50 -6.38
N LYS A 80 -14.17 -5.52 -6.16
CA LYS A 80 -15.09 -6.06 -7.15
C LYS A 80 -16.25 -5.11 -7.40
#